data_AF-A0A7S0RH29-F1
#
_entry.id   AF-A0A7S0RH29-F1
#
_cell.length_a   1.000
_cell.length_b   1.000
_cell.length_c   1.000
_cell.angle_alpha   90.00
_cell.angle_beta   90.00
_cell.angle_gamma   90.00
#
_symmetry.space_group_name_H-M   'P 1'
#
loop_
_entity.id
_entity.type
_entity.pdbx_description
1 polymer ?
#
loop_
_entity_poly.entity_id
_entity_poly.type
_entity_poly.pdbx_seq_one_letter_code
_entity_poly.pdbx_strand_id
1 'polypeptide(L)'
;ELLEAFQSMAKREAIKRCVERKTAECYQHFYQELNVVKKQFDQQRRHPPIHPALPKYAGAAMWALQLSKRLDKPMSFLKEAKHYLPVTADAAEVETAYKLAEQSLQQYIKNQHAEWFG
;
A
#
# COMPACT_ATOMS: atom_id res chain seq x y z
N GLU A 1 -45.12 -2.27 12.47
CA GLU A 1 -44.70 -3.61 12.94
C GLU A 1 -43.80 -4.36 11.92
N LEU A 2 -44.29 -5.27 11.07
CA LEU A 2 -43.43 -6.11 10.20
C LEU A 2 -42.63 -5.32 9.14
N LEU A 3 -43.26 -4.33 8.50
CA LEU A 3 -42.62 -3.47 7.50
C LEU A 3 -41.54 -2.54 8.10
N GLU A 4 -41.69 -2.10 9.35
CA GLU A 4 -40.66 -1.29 10.03
C GLU A 4 -39.49 -2.14 10.52
N ALA A 5 -39.74 -3.39 10.93
CA ALA A 5 -38.69 -4.37 11.18
C ALA A 5 -37.90 -4.65 9.88
N PHE A 6 -38.58 -4.88 8.76
CA PHE A 6 -37.92 -5.02 7.45
C PHE A 6 -37.19 -3.74 7.01
N GLN A 7 -37.73 -2.55 7.27
CA GLN A 7 -37.07 -1.29 6.92
C GLN A 7 -35.84 -1.02 7.79
N SER A 8 -35.88 -1.33 9.08
CA SER A 8 -34.72 -1.18 9.99
C SER A 8 -33.66 -2.26 9.74
N MET A 9 -34.06 -3.49 9.42
CA MET A 9 -33.17 -4.55 8.93
C MET A 9 -32.56 -4.19 7.58
N ALA A 10 -33.35 -3.71 6.62
CA ALA A 10 -32.87 -3.28 5.31
C ALA A 10 -31.90 -2.09 5.41
N LYS A 11 -32.11 -1.17 6.36
CA LYS A 11 -31.16 -0.08 6.64
C LYS A 11 -29.84 -0.62 7.21
N ARG A 12 -29.87 -1.54 8.18
CA ARG A 12 -28.64 -2.15 8.75
C ARG A 12 -27.90 -3.00 7.74
N GLU A 13 -28.60 -3.82 6.96
CA GLU A 13 -28.03 -4.65 5.89
C GLU A 13 -27.49 -3.79 4.74
N ALA A 14 -28.21 -2.74 4.32
CA ALA A 14 -27.73 -1.83 3.29
C ALA A 14 -26.48 -1.06 3.75
N ILE A 15 -26.44 -0.60 5.00
CA ILE A 15 -25.24 0.04 5.57
C ILE A 15 -24.09 -0.95 5.61
N LYS A 16 -24.32 -2.18 6.11
CA LYS A 16 -23.28 -3.22 6.17
C LYS A 16 -22.70 -3.53 4.79
N ARG A 17 -23.54 -3.77 3.78
CA ARG A 17 -23.12 -3.98 2.39
C ARG A 17 -22.38 -2.77 1.82
N CYS A 18 -22.81 -1.56 2.18
CA CYS A 18 -22.12 -0.33 1.76
C CYS A 18 -20.71 -0.27 2.36
N VAL A 19 -20.57 -0.56 3.65
CA VAL A 19 -19.27 -0.62 4.34
C VAL A 19 -18.39 -1.71 3.75
N GLU A 20 -18.90 -2.93 3.54
CA GLU A 20 -18.17 -4.02 2.89
C GLU A 20 -17.64 -3.62 1.51
N ARG A 21 -18.50 -3.04 0.66
CA ARG A 21 -18.10 -2.54 -0.66
C ARG A 21 -17.04 -1.45 -0.55
N LYS A 22 -17.22 -0.47 0.33
CA LYS A 22 -16.26 0.64 0.50
C LYS A 22 -14.92 0.15 1.04
N THR A 23 -14.93 -0.82 1.94
CA THR A 23 -13.71 -1.49 2.41
C THR A 23 -12.98 -2.17 1.25
N ALA A 24 -13.69 -2.95 0.42
CA ALA A 24 -13.11 -3.58 -0.76
C ALA A 24 -12.51 -2.54 -1.73
N GLU A 25 -13.23 -1.45 -2.01
CA GLU A 25 -12.73 -0.34 -2.84
C GLU A 25 -11.43 0.26 -2.27
N CYS A 26 -11.32 0.47 -0.95
CA CYS A 26 -10.09 0.95 -0.31
C CYS A 26 -8.90 -0.01 -0.52
N TYR A 27 -9.12 -1.32 -0.35
CA TYR A 27 -8.08 -2.31 -0.61
C TYR A 27 -7.67 -2.36 -2.08
N GLN A 28 -8.62 -2.28 -3.00
CA GLN A 28 -8.37 -2.22 -4.44
C GLN A 28 -7.58 -0.97 -4.85
N HIS A 29 -7.93 0.20 -4.32
CA HIS A 29 -7.18 1.43 -4.58
C HIS A 29 -5.74 1.35 -4.07
N PHE A 30 -5.53 0.79 -2.88
CA PHE A 30 -4.17 0.62 -2.37
C PHE A 30 -3.38 -0.45 -3.14
N TYR A 31 -4.04 -1.51 -3.63
CA TYR A 31 -3.43 -2.48 -4.53
C TYR A 31 -2.97 -1.86 -5.86
N GLN A 32 -3.78 -0.96 -6.43
CA GLN A 32 -3.40 -0.20 -7.62
C GLN A 32 -2.16 0.67 -7.35
N GLU A 33 -2.11 1.35 -6.20
CA GLU A 33 -0.94 2.15 -5.80
C GLU A 33 0.32 1.28 -5.63
N LEU A 34 0.19 0.09 -5.02
CA LEU A 34 1.28 -0.89 -4.93
C LEU A 34 1.83 -1.25 -6.31
N ASN A 35 0.95 -1.51 -7.28
CA ASN A 35 1.37 -1.81 -8.65
C ASN A 35 2.04 -0.63 -9.35
N VAL A 36 1.58 0.60 -9.10
CA VAL A 36 2.22 1.83 -9.61
C VAL A 36 3.62 2.00 -9.03
N VAL A 37 3.78 1.86 -7.70
CA VAL A 37 5.11 1.93 -7.05
C VAL A 37 6.03 0.84 -7.56
N LYS A 38 5.56 -0.41 -7.64
CA LYS A 38 6.36 -1.54 -8.13
C LYS A 38 6.82 -1.30 -9.56
N LYS A 39 5.92 -0.91 -10.46
CA LYS A 39 6.25 -0.59 -11.85
C LYS A 39 7.27 0.55 -11.94
N GLN A 40 7.08 1.61 -11.16
CA GLN A 40 8.02 2.73 -11.10
C GLN A 40 9.41 2.25 -10.64
N PHE A 41 9.45 1.45 -9.58
CA PHE A 41 10.69 0.91 -9.04
C PHE A 41 11.42 0.02 -10.05
N ASP A 42 10.71 -0.94 -10.66
CA ASP A 42 11.29 -1.89 -11.61
C ASP A 42 11.88 -1.19 -12.86
N GLN A 43 11.20 -0.15 -13.34
CA GLN A 43 11.64 0.63 -14.51
C GLN A 43 12.84 1.53 -14.20
N GLN A 44 12.91 2.09 -13.00
CA GLN A 44 13.84 3.18 -12.68
C GLN A 44 15.00 2.74 -11.78
N ARG A 45 14.96 1.59 -11.10
CA ARG A 45 15.99 1.19 -10.12
C ARG A 45 17.42 1.12 -10.66
N ARG A 46 17.59 0.96 -11.97
CA ARG A 46 18.91 0.98 -12.65
C ARG A 46 19.45 2.39 -12.84
N HIS A 47 18.57 3.37 -13.06
CA HIS A 47 18.89 4.79 -13.21
C HIS A 47 17.82 5.62 -12.47
N PRO A 48 17.88 5.69 -11.13
CA PRO A 48 16.88 6.39 -10.35
C PRO A 48 16.80 7.88 -10.72
N PRO A 49 15.60 8.47 -10.77
CA PRO A 49 15.43 9.90 -11.04
C PRO A 49 15.85 10.72 -9.81
N ILE A 50 17.15 10.95 -9.65
CA ILE A 50 17.74 11.72 -8.56
C ILE A 50 18.29 13.04 -9.08
N HIS A 51 18.25 14.09 -8.26
CA HIS A 51 18.82 15.38 -8.61
C HIS A 51 20.35 15.26 -8.80
N PRO A 52 20.96 15.92 -9.81
CA PRO A 52 22.40 15.79 -10.08
C PRO A 52 23.32 16.18 -8.92
N ALA A 53 22.86 17.03 -8.01
CA ALA A 53 23.60 17.42 -6.81
C ALA A 53 23.58 16.35 -5.69
N LEU A 54 22.76 15.30 -5.80
CA LEU A 54 22.74 14.22 -4.82
C LEU A 54 23.84 13.20 -5.11
N PRO A 55 24.52 12.66 -4.09
CA PRO A 55 25.46 11.56 -4.29
C PRO A 55 24.75 10.35 -4.90
N LYS A 56 25.39 9.65 -5.85
CA LYS A 56 24.81 8.53 -6.60
C LYS A 56 24.10 7.50 -5.71
N TYR A 57 24.83 6.89 -4.77
CA TYR A 57 24.31 5.82 -3.92
C TYR A 57 23.30 6.33 -2.88
N ALA A 58 23.61 7.44 -2.21
CA ALA A 58 22.71 8.03 -1.21
C ALA A 58 21.41 8.57 -1.83
N GLY A 59 21.49 9.19 -3.00
CA GLY A 59 20.33 9.67 -3.77
C GLY A 59 19.45 8.51 -4.23
N ALA A 60 20.06 7.44 -4.77
CA ALA A 60 19.33 6.23 -5.17
C ALA A 60 18.61 5.57 -3.97
N ALA A 61 19.30 5.45 -2.83
CA ALA A 61 18.72 4.94 -1.59
C ALA A 61 17.57 5.83 -1.08
N MET A 62 17.74 7.15 -1.13
CA MET A 62 16.71 8.12 -0.74
C MET A 62 15.46 8.02 -1.63
N TRP A 63 15.64 7.86 -2.95
CA TRP A 63 14.54 7.65 -3.87
C TRP A 63 13.73 6.38 -3.53
N ALA A 64 14.42 5.25 -3.28
CA ALA A 64 13.75 4.01 -2.88
C ALA A 64 13.06 4.12 -1.51
N LEU A 65 13.68 4.83 -0.55
CA LEU A 65 13.08 5.14 0.74
C LEU A 65 11.78 5.95 0.58
N GLN A 66 11.77 6.91 -0.34
CA GLN A 66 10.57 7.71 -0.61
C GLN A 66 9.43 6.87 -1.19
N LEU A 67 9.74 5.88 -2.04
CA LEU A 67 8.75 4.90 -2.52
C LEU A 67 8.21 4.03 -1.39
N SER A 68 9.07 3.58 -0.47
CA SER A 68 8.64 2.80 0.72
C SER A 68 7.69 3.62 1.58
N LYS A 69 8.07 4.86 1.93
CA LYS A 69 7.23 5.77 2.72
C LYS A 69 5.89 6.08 2.07
N ARG A 70 5.84 6.13 0.73
CA ARG A 70 4.60 6.32 -0.03
C ARG A 70 3.61 5.17 0.19
N LEU A 71 4.11 3.95 0.35
CA LEU A 71 3.31 2.75 0.66
C LEU A 71 2.99 2.59 2.15
N ASP A 72 3.90 2.99 3.03
CA ASP A 72 3.71 2.83 4.48
C ASP A 72 2.52 3.62 5.01
N LYS A 73 2.33 4.85 4.51
CA LYS A 73 1.24 5.73 4.93
C LYS A 73 -0.16 5.13 4.69
N PRO A 74 -0.55 4.72 3.48
CA PRO A 74 -1.85 4.08 3.26
C PRO A 74 -1.95 2.72 3.97
N MET A 75 -0.87 1.95 4.06
CA MET A 75 -0.88 0.68 4.79
C MET A 75 -1.13 0.88 6.30
N SER A 76 -0.58 1.92 6.92
CA SER A 76 -0.84 2.20 8.35
C SER A 76 -2.31 2.49 8.59
N PHE A 77 -2.95 3.30 7.73
CA PHE A 77 -4.38 3.56 7.83
C PHE A 77 -5.23 2.29 7.65
N LEU A 78 -4.88 1.41 6.71
CA LEU A 78 -5.59 0.14 6.53
C LEU A 78 -5.43 -0.80 7.74
N LYS A 79 -4.24 -0.83 8.35
CA LYS A 79 -3.99 -1.60 9.58
C LYS A 79 -4.83 -1.09 10.76
N GLU A 80 -4.89 0.22 10.95
CA GLU A 80 -5.74 0.83 11.99
C GLU A 80 -7.23 0.56 11.71
N ALA A 81 -7.65 0.71 10.46
CA ALA A 81 -9.04 0.50 10.05
C ALA A 81 -9.48 -0.96 10.13
N LYS A 82 -8.55 -1.93 10.10
CA LYS A 82 -8.84 -3.38 10.19
C LYS A 82 -9.63 -3.76 11.45
N HIS A 83 -9.52 -2.98 12.53
CA HIS A 83 -10.29 -3.20 13.75
C HIS A 83 -11.77 -2.81 13.64
N TYR A 84 -12.11 -1.94 12.69
CA TYR A 84 -13.45 -1.36 12.52
C TYR A 84 -14.14 -1.83 11.24
N LEU A 85 -13.38 -2.24 10.24
CA LEU A 85 -13.87 -2.62 8.92
C LEU A 85 -14.06 -4.15 8.81
N PRO A 86 -15.06 -4.60 8.02
CA PRO A 86 -15.25 -6.02 7.74
C PRO A 86 -14.02 -6.62 7.04
N VAL A 87 -13.74 -7.88 7.33
CA VAL A 87 -12.68 -8.64 6.65
C VAL A 87 -13.09 -8.86 5.20
N THR A 88 -12.23 -8.44 4.27
CA THR A 88 -12.38 -8.69 2.83
C THR A 88 -11.36 -9.72 2.38
N ALA A 89 -11.68 -10.48 1.33
CA ALA A 89 -10.74 -11.44 0.74
C ALA A 89 -9.46 -10.75 0.23
N ASP A 90 -9.61 -9.53 -0.31
CA ASP A 90 -8.54 -8.71 -0.88
C ASP A 90 -7.50 -8.28 0.17
N ALA A 91 -7.86 -8.22 1.46
CA ALA A 91 -6.97 -7.75 2.50
C ALA A 91 -5.68 -8.58 2.62
N ALA A 92 -5.79 -9.91 2.53
CA ALA A 92 -4.64 -10.81 2.64
C ALA A 92 -3.71 -10.71 1.42
N GLU A 93 -4.28 -10.56 0.23
CA GLU A 93 -3.52 -10.36 -1.01
C GLU A 93 -2.74 -9.05 -0.96
N VAL A 94 -3.41 -7.97 -0.55
CA VAL A 94 -2.82 -6.63 -0.42
C VAL A 94 -1.71 -6.60 0.63
N GLU A 95 -1.92 -7.22 1.80
CA GLU A 95 -0.88 -7.35 2.82
C GLU A 95 0.36 -8.09 2.30
N THR A 96 0.16 -9.14 1.50
CA THR A 96 1.25 -9.92 0.90
C THR A 96 1.99 -9.10 -0.16
N ALA A 97 1.26 -8.42 -1.04
CA ALA A 97 1.83 -7.56 -2.08
C ALA A 97 2.65 -6.40 -1.48
N TYR A 98 2.15 -5.78 -0.42
CA TYR A 98 2.88 -4.75 0.33
C TYR A 98 4.19 -5.28 0.93
N LYS A 99 4.14 -6.43 1.63
CA LYS A 99 5.35 -7.03 2.23
C LYS A 99 6.43 -7.30 1.18
N LEU A 100 6.05 -7.83 0.01
CA LEU A 100 6.97 -8.08 -1.09
C LEU A 100 7.57 -6.77 -1.65
N ALA A 101 6.74 -5.74 -1.85
CA ALA A 101 7.21 -4.44 -2.33
C ALA A 101 8.18 -3.79 -1.32
N GLU A 102 7.83 -3.79 -0.04
CA GLU A 102 8.66 -3.24 1.03
C GLU A 102 9.99 -3.99 1.14
N GLN A 103 9.98 -5.34 1.13
CA GLN A 103 11.21 -6.14 1.14
C GLN A 103 12.12 -5.80 -0.04
N SER A 104 11.57 -5.65 -1.25
CA SER A 104 12.34 -5.30 -2.44
C SER A 104 13.00 -3.92 -2.32
N LEU A 105 12.25 -2.92 -1.85
CA LEU A 105 12.75 -1.56 -1.64
C LEU A 105 13.83 -1.51 -0.56
N GLN A 106 13.62 -2.19 0.57
CA GLN A 106 14.59 -2.25 1.67
C GLN A 106 15.87 -2.98 1.26
N GLN A 107 15.75 -4.07 0.49
CA GLN A 107 16.92 -4.76 -0.03
C GLN A 107 17.73 -3.87 -0.97
N TYR A 108 17.07 -3.09 -1.83
CA TYR A 108 17.74 -2.14 -2.70
C TYR A 108 18.50 -1.08 -1.90
N ILE A 109 17.88 -0.49 -0.87
CA ILE A 109 18.53 0.49 0.01
C ILE A 109 19.79 -0.10 0.65
N LYS A 110 19.70 -1.33 1.18
CA LYS A 110 20.85 -2.04 1.75
C LYS A 110 21.97 -2.28 0.73
N ASN A 111 21.62 -2.64 -0.50
CA ASN A 111 22.59 -2.84 -1.57
C ASN A 111 23.30 -1.52 -1.94
N GLN A 112 22.56 -0.41 -2.04
CA GLN A 112 23.17 0.90 -2.29
C GLN A 112 24.15 1.31 -1.19
N HIS A 113 23.83 0.99 0.07
CA HIS A 113 24.76 1.19 1.18
C HIS A 113 26.00 0.30 1.03
N ALA A 114 25.84 -0.99 0.74
CA ALA A 114 26.97 -1.90 0.54
C ALA A 114 27.90 -1.46 -0.61
N GLU A 115 27.33 -1.07 -1.75
CA GLU A 115 28.07 -0.55 -2.91
C GLU A 115 28.79 0.78 -2.65
N TRP A 116 28.39 1.53 -1.62
CA TRP A 116 29.09 2.75 -1.24
C TRP A 116 30.37 2.48 -0.44
N PHE A 117 30.39 1.40 0.36
CA PHE A 117 31.55 1.03 1.21
C PHE A 117 32.48 -0.01 0.58
N GLY A 118 32.04 -0.72 -0.48
CA GLY A 118 32.83 -1.70 -1.22
C GLY A 118 33.58 -1.09 -2.38
#